data_AF-A0A6I6W2V9-F1
#
_entry.id   AF-A0A6I6W2V9-F1
#
_cell.length_a   1.000
_cell.length_b   1.000
_cell.length_c   1.000
_cell.angle_alpha   90.00
_cell.angle_beta   90.00
_cell.angle_gamma   90.00
#
_symmetry.space_group_name_H-M   'P 1'
#
loop_
_entity.id
_entity.type
_entity.pdbx_description
1 polymer ?
#
loop_
_entity_poly.entity_id
_entity_poly.type
_entity_poly.pdbx_seq_one_letter_code
_entity_poly.pdbx_strand_id
1 'polypeptide(L)'
;MNDLRKGLYGVALALAAAGLGGCASSMTVTGEPGVKMGESYAQVLAVVSRNNAVTKQVDGQGFRAEGYSSMFKDCRIKYFIFQGADGLQMVKYEPAPQLSVNHNCRQP
;
A
#
# COMPACT_ATOMS: atom_id res chain seq x y z
N MET A 1 32.29 -26.72 -60.16
CA MET A 1 30.96 -26.73 -59.51
C MET A 1 31.12 -27.57 -58.27
N ASN A 2 31.25 -26.94 -57.10
CA ASN A 2 31.41 -27.61 -55.81
C ASN A 2 30.31 -27.10 -54.89
N ASP A 3 29.42 -28.02 -54.54
CA ASP A 3 28.19 -27.79 -53.79
C ASP A 3 28.43 -27.34 -52.34
N LEU A 4 27.65 -26.32 -51.97
CA LEU A 4 27.57 -25.72 -50.64
C LEU A 4 27.02 -26.74 -49.62
N ARG A 5 27.86 -27.15 -48.67
CA ARG A 5 27.42 -27.65 -47.35
C ARG A 5 28.24 -27.02 -46.23
N LYS A 6 27.74 -25.91 -45.70
CA LYS A 6 27.92 -25.40 -44.33
C LYS A 6 26.61 -24.64 -44.04
N GLY A 7 25.75 -25.03 -43.09
CA GLY A 7 26.05 -25.39 -41.72
C GLY A 7 25.98 -24.13 -40.84
N LEU A 8 24.78 -23.60 -40.61
CA LEU A 8 24.43 -22.52 -39.65
C LEU A 8 22.91 -22.58 -39.46
N TYR A 9 22.36 -23.36 -38.53
CA TYR A 9 22.10 -22.97 -37.13
C TYR A 9 22.27 -21.47 -36.82
N GLY A 10 21.14 -20.87 -36.44
CA GLY A 10 21.06 -19.62 -35.68
C GLY A 10 20.95 -18.37 -36.53
N VAL A 11 19.76 -17.78 -36.58
CA VAL A 11 19.46 -16.48 -35.96
C VAL A 11 17.94 -16.39 -35.77
N ALA A 12 17.52 -16.37 -34.52
CA ALA A 12 16.18 -15.97 -34.10
C ALA A 12 15.98 -14.48 -34.41
N LEU A 13 14.90 -14.12 -35.12
CA LEU A 13 14.41 -12.75 -35.15
C LEU A 13 13.03 -12.67 -34.49
N ALA A 14 13.12 -12.35 -33.20
CA ALA A 14 12.19 -11.62 -32.35
C ALA A 14 10.87 -11.14 -32.98
N LEU A 15 9.78 -11.82 -32.61
CA LEU A 15 8.47 -11.18 -32.44
C LEU A 15 8.44 -10.51 -31.07
N ALA A 16 9.03 -9.30 -31.00
CA ALA A 16 8.83 -8.38 -29.89
C ALA A 16 7.61 -7.51 -30.23
N ALA A 17 6.42 -7.94 -29.81
CA ALA A 17 5.27 -7.04 -29.82
C ALA A 17 4.22 -7.47 -28.80
N ALA A 18 3.87 -6.48 -27.98
CA ALA A 18 2.62 -6.34 -27.23
C ALA A 18 2.40 -7.31 -26.07
N GLY A 19 2.49 -6.76 -24.85
CA GLY A 19 1.90 -7.42 -23.70
C GLY A 19 2.49 -7.15 -22.33
N LEU A 20 3.18 -6.02 -22.09
CA LEU A 20 3.15 -5.47 -20.73
C LEU A 20 1.75 -4.88 -20.50
N GLY A 21 0.75 -5.76 -20.51
CA GLY A 21 -0.57 -5.49 -19.97
C GLY A 21 -0.34 -5.07 -18.53
N GLY A 22 -0.67 -3.81 -18.26
CA GLY A 22 -0.23 -3.09 -17.09
C GLY A 22 -0.38 -3.90 -15.82
N CYS A 23 0.54 -3.68 -14.88
CA CYS A 23 0.27 -3.98 -13.49
C CYS A 23 -1.11 -3.41 -13.18
N ALA A 24 -2.11 -4.29 -13.10
CA ALA A 24 -3.39 -3.95 -12.56
C ALA A 24 -3.07 -3.54 -11.13
N SER A 25 -2.95 -2.24 -10.90
CA SER A 25 -2.96 -1.66 -9.57
C SER A 25 -4.34 -1.97 -9.03
N SER A 26 -4.50 -3.19 -8.53
CA SER A 26 -5.60 -3.58 -7.67
C SER A 26 -5.72 -2.47 -6.66
N MET A 27 -6.76 -1.64 -6.78
CA MET A 27 -7.04 -0.60 -5.80
C MET A 27 -7.22 -1.32 -4.47
N THR A 28 -6.12 -1.38 -3.71
CA THR A 28 -6.08 -2.14 -2.48
C THR A 28 -6.87 -1.32 -1.49
N VAL A 29 -8.06 -1.81 -1.15
CA VAL A 29 -8.91 -1.20 -0.12
C VAL A 29 -8.06 -1.10 1.14
N THR A 30 -7.83 0.12 1.60
CA THR A 30 -6.97 0.42 2.77
C THR A 30 -7.61 -0.04 4.08
N GLY A 31 -8.93 -0.29 4.08
CA GLY A 31 -9.73 -0.60 5.26
C GLY A 31 -9.98 0.61 6.17
N GLU A 32 -9.37 1.76 5.90
CA GLU A 32 -9.55 2.98 6.68
C GLU A 32 -10.47 3.94 5.91
N PRO A 33 -11.61 4.35 6.49
CA PRO A 33 -12.54 5.25 5.81
C PRO A 33 -11.89 6.57 5.39
N GLY A 34 -12.05 6.92 4.11
CA GLY A 34 -11.53 8.18 3.57
C GLY A 34 -10.03 8.19 3.26
N VAL A 35 -9.35 7.05 3.36
CA VAL A 35 -7.92 6.90 3.00
C VAL A 35 -7.78 6.02 1.77
N LYS A 36 -6.96 6.45 0.81
CA LYS A 36 -6.68 5.71 -0.43
C LYS A 36 -5.18 5.46 -0.60
N MET A 37 -4.82 4.34 -1.24
CA MET A 37 -3.44 4.12 -1.68
C MET A 37 -3.02 5.21 -2.65
N GLY A 38 -1.76 5.62 -2.59
CA GLY A 38 -1.19 6.72 -3.36
C GLY A 38 -1.39 8.11 -2.75
N GLU A 39 -2.21 8.27 -1.71
CA GLU A 39 -2.38 9.58 -1.07
C GLU A 39 -1.12 10.03 -0.33
N SER A 40 -0.90 11.35 -0.32
CA SER A 40 0.26 11.93 0.35
C SER A 40 0.18 11.77 1.87
N TYR A 41 1.34 11.78 2.51
CA TYR A 41 1.46 11.70 3.98
C TYR A 41 0.52 12.69 4.69
N ALA A 42 0.53 13.96 4.27
CA ALA A 42 -0.27 15.01 4.90
C ALA A 42 -1.77 14.79 4.73
N GLN A 43 -2.23 14.32 3.56
CA GLN A 43 -3.64 14.04 3.30
C GLN A 43 -4.13 12.90 4.20
N VAL A 44 -3.39 11.79 4.23
CA VAL A 44 -3.78 10.62 5.05
C VAL A 44 -3.74 10.97 6.53
N LEU A 45 -2.72 11.70 6.99
CA LEU A 45 -2.63 12.15 8.38
C LEU A 45 -3.82 13.03 8.77
N ALA A 46 -4.22 13.98 7.92
CA ALA A 46 -5.33 14.90 8.18
C ALA A 46 -6.71 14.20 8.23
N VAL A 47 -6.87 13.07 7.54
CA VAL A 47 -8.08 12.25 7.62
C VAL A 47 -8.05 11.36 8.86
N VAL A 48 -6.95 10.62 9.07
CA VAL A 48 -6.82 9.63 10.15
C VAL A 48 -6.87 10.28 11.53
N SER A 49 -6.22 11.43 11.70
CA SER A 49 -6.15 12.16 12.97
C SER A 49 -7.50 12.68 13.50
N ARG A 50 -8.56 12.70 12.68
CA ARG A 50 -9.89 13.13 13.12
C ARG A 50 -10.54 12.15 14.10
N ASN A 51 -10.28 10.86 13.90
CA ASN A 51 -10.97 9.77 14.58
C ASN A 51 -10.02 8.77 15.25
N ASN A 52 -8.71 9.01 15.21
CA ASN A 52 -7.69 8.12 15.75
C ASN A 52 -6.61 8.93 16.46
N ALA A 53 -6.10 8.44 17.59
CA ALA A 53 -4.93 9.02 18.22
C ALA A 53 -3.66 8.64 17.46
N VAL A 54 -2.96 9.63 16.93
CA VAL A 54 -1.65 9.44 16.32
C VAL A 54 -0.60 9.33 17.42
N THR A 55 0.06 8.19 17.52
CA THR A 55 0.97 7.86 18.64
C THR A 55 2.44 7.88 18.24
N LYS A 56 2.74 7.77 16.95
CA LYS A 56 4.10 7.88 16.43
C LYS A 56 4.06 8.39 15.00
N GLN A 57 4.98 9.28 14.65
CA GLN A 57 5.11 9.86 13.32
C GLN A 57 6.57 9.81 12.89
N VAL A 58 6.79 9.47 11.62
CA VAL A 58 8.06 9.62 10.91
C VAL A 58 7.73 10.31 9.60
N ASP A 59 8.09 11.59 9.51
CA ASP A 59 7.68 12.47 8.42
C ASP A 59 8.02 11.87 7.05
N GLY A 60 7.01 11.77 6.19
CA GLY A 60 7.14 11.26 4.83
C GLY A 60 7.38 9.75 4.70
N GLN A 61 7.55 9.00 5.79
CA GLN A 61 7.78 7.54 5.77
C GLN A 61 6.60 6.77 6.33
N GLY A 62 6.00 7.24 7.42
CA GLY A 62 4.91 6.51 8.05
C GLY A 62 4.48 7.03 9.39
N PHE A 63 3.31 6.57 9.82
CA PHE A 63 2.82 6.89 11.15
C PHE A 63 1.96 5.76 11.72
N ARG A 64 1.87 5.75 13.05
CA ARG A 64 1.10 4.81 13.86
C ARG A 64 -0.08 5.55 14.46
N ALA A 65 -1.27 5.06 14.21
CA ALA A 65 -2.50 5.54 14.83
C ALA A 65 -3.17 4.43 15.63
N GLU A 66 -3.82 4.79 16.72
CA GLU A 66 -4.64 3.93 17.56
C GLU A 66 -6.09 4.40 17.46
N GLY A 67 -7.02 3.49 17.24
CA GLY A 67 -8.42 3.86 17.14
C GLY A 67 -9.32 2.72 16.74
N TYR A 68 -10.61 3.00 16.68
CA TYR A 68 -11.61 2.04 16.25
C TYR A 68 -11.44 1.74 14.75
N SER A 69 -11.45 0.47 14.36
CA SER A 69 -11.49 0.05 12.97
C SER A 69 -12.91 -0.36 12.59
N SER A 70 -13.51 0.34 11.63
CA SER A 70 -14.81 -0.06 11.07
C SER A 70 -14.75 -1.41 10.34
N MET A 71 -13.57 -1.76 9.80
CA MET A 71 -13.36 -3.03 9.10
C MET A 71 -13.40 -4.23 10.05
N PHE A 72 -12.74 -4.14 11.21
CA PHE A 72 -12.67 -5.23 12.20
C PHE A 72 -13.69 -5.12 13.34
N LYS A 73 -14.37 -3.97 13.45
CA LYS A 73 -15.33 -3.65 14.52
C LYS A 73 -14.76 -3.65 15.93
N ASP A 74 -13.46 -3.39 16.07
CA ASP A 74 -12.73 -3.37 17.34
C ASP A 74 -11.61 -2.30 17.35
N CYS A 75 -10.88 -2.19 18.47
CA CYS A 75 -9.73 -1.30 18.58
C CYS A 75 -8.50 -1.91 17.90
N ARG A 76 -7.84 -1.12 17.04
CA ARG A 76 -6.64 -1.54 16.32
C ARG A 76 -5.53 -0.51 16.43
N ILE A 77 -4.31 -1.02 16.42
CA ILE A 77 -3.14 -0.24 16.03
C ILE A 77 -3.06 -0.29 14.52
N LYS A 78 -3.01 0.89 13.89
CA LYS A 78 -2.98 1.09 12.44
C LYS A 78 -1.63 1.68 12.06
N TYR A 79 -0.98 1.11 11.06
CA TYR A 79 0.28 1.60 10.53
C TYR A 79 0.08 2.02 9.08
N PHE A 80 0.44 3.26 8.78
CA PHE A 80 0.38 3.84 7.44
C PHE A 80 1.80 4.02 6.95
N ILE A 81 2.13 3.40 5.82
CA ILE A 81 3.51 3.34 5.29
C ILE A 81 3.53 3.97 3.90
N PHE A 82 4.43 4.93 3.73
CA PHE A 82 4.55 5.77 2.54
C PHE A 82 5.88 5.52 1.85
N GLN A 83 5.89 5.69 0.53
CA GLN A 83 7.08 5.54 -0.29
C GLN A 83 7.29 6.80 -1.13
N GLY A 84 7.90 7.83 -0.53
CA GLY A 84 8.27 9.05 -1.25
C GLY A 84 7.12 9.66 -2.05
N ALA A 85 7.37 9.89 -3.34
CA ALA A 85 6.39 10.49 -4.26
C ALA A 85 5.21 9.56 -4.59
N ASP A 86 5.36 8.24 -4.38
CA ASP A 86 4.31 7.28 -4.66
C ASP A 86 3.20 7.31 -3.59
N GLY A 87 3.41 8.01 -2.46
CA GLY A 87 2.42 8.18 -1.41
C GLY A 87 2.20 6.90 -0.59
N LEU A 88 0.99 6.77 -0.03
CA LEU A 88 0.62 5.62 0.82
C LEU A 88 0.67 4.31 0.03
N GLN A 89 1.51 3.38 0.46
CA GLN A 89 1.66 2.07 -0.18
C GLN A 89 0.99 0.95 0.61
N MET A 90 0.93 1.09 1.94
CA MET A 90 0.46 0.01 2.79
C MET A 90 -0.22 0.53 4.04
N VAL A 91 -1.31 -0.15 4.41
CA VAL A 91 -1.97 -0.01 5.70
C VAL A 91 -1.97 -1.36 6.39
N LYS A 92 -1.39 -1.42 7.59
CA LYS A 92 -1.36 -2.63 8.42
C LYS A 92 -2.20 -2.42 9.67
N TYR A 93 -2.92 -3.46 10.07
CA TYR A 93 -3.71 -3.48 11.31
C TYR A 93 -3.19 -4.55 12.26
N GLU A 94 -3.02 -4.18 13.51
CA GLU A 94 -2.67 -5.10 14.59
C GLU A 94 -3.74 -5.01 15.70
N PRO A 95 -4.09 -6.13 16.36
CA PRO A 95 -4.93 -6.11 17.55
C PRO A 95 -4.37 -5.15 18.61
N ALA A 96 -5.26 -4.43 19.30
CA ALA A 96 -4.88 -3.52 20.38
C ALA A 96 -5.57 -3.93 21.70
N PRO A 97 -5.15 -5.05 22.33
CA PRO A 97 -5.80 -5.55 23.55
C PRO A 97 -5.71 -4.59 24.74
N GLN A 98 -4.75 -3.67 24.71
CA GLN A 98 -4.61 -2.60 25.70
C GLN A 98 -5.64 -1.46 25.54
N LEU A 99 -6.40 -1.44 24.45
CA LEU A 99 -7.43 -0.43 24.17
C LEU A 99 -8.83 -1.01 24.38
N SER A 100 -9.78 -0.15 24.73
CA SER A 100 -11.17 -0.54 24.98
C SER A 100 -12.14 0.23 24.10
N VAL A 101 -13.07 -0.50 23.47
CA VAL A 101 -14.15 0.09 22.67
C VAL A 101 -15.07 0.95 23.55
N ASN A 102 -15.28 0.56 24.81
CA ASN A 102 -16.07 1.33 25.77
C ASN A 102 -15.44 2.69 26.12
N HIS A 103 -14.15 2.85 25.84
CA HIS A 103 -13.41 4.09 26.01
C HIS A 103 -12.94 4.65 24.65
N ASN A 104 -13.76 4.45 23.61
CA ASN A 104 -13.58 5.00 22.27
C ASN A 104 -12.22 4.66 21.61
N CYS A 105 -11.60 3.54 21.98
CA CYS A 105 -10.31 3.10 21.42
C CYS A 105 -9.21 4.18 21.37
N ARG A 106 -9.24 5.13 22.33
CA ARG A 106 -8.29 6.26 22.40
C ARG A 106 -8.48 7.28 21.26
N GLN A 107 -9.72 7.65 20.96
CA GLN A 107 -9.99 8.83 20.12
C GLN A 107 -9.31 10.10 20.71
N PRO A 108 -8.91 11.06 19.85
CA PRO A 108 -8.27 12.32 20.26
C PRO A 108 -9.08 13.13 21.28
#